data_AF-A0A523T1I3-F1
#
_entry.id   AF-A0A523T1I3-F1
#
_cell.length_a   1.000
_cell.length_b   1.000
_cell.length_c   1.000
_cell.angle_alpha   90.00
_cell.angle_beta   90.00
_cell.angle_gamma   90.00
#
_symmetry.space_group_name_H-M   'P 1'
#
loop_
_entity.id
_entity.type
_entity.pdbx_description
1 polymer ?
#
loop_
_entity_poly.entity_id
_entity_poly.type
_entity_poly.pdbx_seq_one_letter_code
_entity_poly.pdbx_strand_id
1 'polypeptide(L)'
;MNKREKERYKKKLLEKKKEINHHLSEFYTESKEVETGIAQDVVDRAESSYTKEFLLSLSNKERKQLSLINEALKRIEKGTYGICQRCTQEIGKKRLEAIPWTPYCINCQEKEEEESS
;
A
#
# COMPACT_ATOMS: atom_id res chain seq x y z
N MET A 1 12.81 -1.90 16.41
CA MET A 1 13.27 -1.57 15.03
C MET A 1 13.80 -0.13 14.96
N ASN A 2 14.94 0.10 14.30
CA ASN A 2 15.61 1.42 14.30
C ASN A 2 15.08 2.38 13.22
N LYS A 3 15.45 3.67 13.30
CA LYS A 3 15.00 4.73 12.37
C LYS A 3 15.41 4.46 10.92
N ARG A 4 16.63 3.97 10.67
CA ARG A 4 17.15 3.68 9.32
C ARG A 4 16.38 2.53 8.65
N GLU A 5 16.05 1.49 9.42
CA GLU A 5 15.23 0.37 8.95
C GLU A 5 13.82 0.83 8.59
N LYS A 6 13.18 1.65 9.45
CA LYS A 6 11.87 2.23 9.17
C LYS A 6 11.87 3.06 7.87
N GLU A 7 12.88 3.88 7.64
CA GLU A 7 13.02 4.63 6.38
C GLU A 7 13.20 3.73 5.16
N ARG A 8 13.96 2.62 5.28
CA ARG A 8 14.09 1.64 4.19
C ARG A 8 12.74 1.04 3.83
N TYR A 9 11.96 0.60 4.81
CA TYR A 9 10.63 0.04 4.56
C TYR A 9 9.64 1.10 4.05
N LYS A 10 9.71 2.34 4.56
CA LYS A 10 8.92 3.46 4.05
C LYS A 10 9.14 3.67 2.56
N LYS A 11 10.40 3.67 2.10
CA LYS A 11 10.74 3.78 0.67
C LYS A 11 10.11 2.65 -0.14
N LYS A 12 10.25 1.39 0.31
CA LYS A 12 9.63 0.22 -0.36
C LYS A 12 8.10 0.32 -0.43
N LEU A 13 7.46 0.78 0.64
CA LEU A 13 6.01 0.98 0.68
C LEU A 13 5.56 2.05 -0.31
N LEU A 14 6.30 3.17 -0.40
CA LEU A 14 6.01 4.24 -1.35
C LEU A 14 6.22 3.80 -2.80
N GLU A 15 7.27 3.03 -3.07
CA GLU A 15 7.51 2.42 -4.37
C GLU A 15 6.36 1.49 -4.77
N LYS A 16 5.94 0.60 -3.87
CA LYS A 16 4.81 -0.30 -4.15
C LYS A 16 3.48 0.44 -4.33
N LYS A 17 3.28 1.54 -3.59
CA LYS A 17 2.13 2.44 -3.78
C LYS A 17 2.14 3.07 -5.17
N LYS A 18 3.31 3.52 -5.63
CA LYS A 18 3.48 4.07 -6.98
C LYS A 18 3.22 3.03 -8.06
N GLU A 19 3.66 1.79 -7.89
CA GLU A 19 3.37 0.70 -8.82
C GLU A 19 1.86 0.47 -8.97
N ILE A 20 1.11 0.37 -7.87
CA ILE A 20 -0.36 0.21 -7.91
C ILE A 20 -1.03 1.42 -8.54
N ASN A 21 -0.52 2.62 -8.24
CA ASN A 21 -1.00 3.86 -8.85
C ASN A 21 -0.53 4.03 -10.30
N HIS A 22 0.40 3.24 -10.83
CA HIS A 22 0.84 3.38 -12.21
C HIS A 22 -0.28 2.97 -13.19
N HIS A 23 -1.11 2.00 -12.79
CA HIS A 23 -2.36 1.67 -13.47
C HIS A 23 -3.28 2.89 -13.61
N LEU A 24 -3.20 3.85 -12.68
CA LEU A 24 -3.95 5.10 -12.78
C LEU A 24 -3.43 5.97 -13.93
N SER A 25 -2.12 6.12 -14.05
CA SER A 25 -1.53 6.90 -15.15
C SER A 25 -1.75 6.25 -16.52
N GLU A 26 -1.70 4.92 -16.60
CA GLU A 26 -2.01 4.20 -17.85
C GLU A 26 -3.49 4.34 -18.21
N PHE A 27 -4.40 4.13 -17.24
CA PHE A 27 -5.84 4.37 -17.40
C PHE A 27 -6.13 5.81 -17.84
N TYR A 28 -5.44 6.80 -17.26
CA TYR A 28 -5.59 8.21 -17.65
C TYR A 28 -5.01 8.53 -19.02
N THR A 29 -3.91 7.87 -19.42
CA THR A 29 -3.29 8.06 -20.74
C THR A 29 -4.14 7.42 -21.84
N GLU A 30 -4.77 6.28 -21.56
CA GLU A 30 -5.67 5.58 -22.50
C GLU A 30 -7.05 6.25 -22.60
N SER A 31 -7.50 6.96 -21.55
CA SER A 31 -8.80 7.65 -21.51
C SER A 31 -8.82 9.05 -22.14
N LYS A 32 -7.67 9.61 -22.55
CA LYS A 32 -7.59 10.92 -23.22
C LYS A 32 -6.54 10.96 -24.33
N GLU A 33 -6.99 11.04 -25.59
CA GLU A 33 -6.41 12.05 -26.49
C GLU A 33 -6.56 13.41 -25.78
N VAL A 34 -5.52 14.24 -25.76
CA VAL A 34 -5.44 15.64 -25.29
C VAL A 34 -4.65 15.89 -23.98
N GLU A 35 -3.51 16.56 -24.22
CA GLU A 35 -2.70 17.47 -23.37
C GLU A 35 -1.84 16.91 -22.22
N THR A 36 -0.55 16.79 -22.57
CA THR A 36 0.66 16.41 -21.81
C THR A 36 0.97 17.23 -20.55
N GLY A 37 0.07 18.10 -20.09
CA GLY A 37 0.28 18.94 -18.90
C GLY A 37 -0.44 18.46 -17.63
N ILE A 38 -1.44 17.59 -17.75
CA ILE A 38 -2.35 17.26 -16.64
C ILE A 38 -1.81 16.10 -15.79
N ALA A 39 -1.10 15.13 -16.39
CA ALA A 39 -0.63 13.91 -15.73
C ALA A 39 0.20 14.15 -14.46
N GLN A 40 0.92 15.28 -14.39
CA GLN A 40 1.77 15.62 -13.26
C GLN A 40 0.99 16.26 -12.09
N ASP A 41 -0.18 16.85 -12.36
CA ASP A 41 -1.00 17.58 -11.39
C ASP A 41 -2.14 16.70 -10.80
N VAL A 42 -2.54 15.61 -11.49
CA VAL A 42 -3.58 14.67 -10.99
C VAL A 42 -3.09 13.75 -9.87
N VAL A 43 -1.77 13.53 -9.77
CA VAL A 43 -1.19 12.73 -8.69
C VAL A 43 -1.39 13.42 -7.33
N ASP A 44 -1.43 14.76 -7.31
CA ASP A 44 -1.62 15.58 -6.11
C ASP A 44 -3.04 16.15 -5.96
N ARG A 45 -3.85 16.22 -7.03
CA ARG A 45 -5.27 16.61 -6.98
C ARG A 45 -6.20 15.42 -7.20
N ALA A 46 -6.39 14.64 -6.13
CA ALA A 46 -7.47 13.69 -6.00
C ALA A 46 -8.82 14.42 -5.83
N GLU A 47 -9.42 14.88 -6.92
CA GLU A 47 -10.86 15.14 -6.94
C GLU A 47 -11.61 13.83 -6.63
N SER A 48 -12.61 13.92 -5.75
CA SER A 48 -13.26 12.75 -5.13
C SER A 48 -13.91 11.79 -6.12
N SER A 49 -14.36 12.31 -7.27
CA SER A 49 -15.03 11.51 -8.31
C SER A 49 -14.04 10.64 -9.08
N TYR A 50 -12.91 11.20 -9.51
CA TYR A 50 -11.88 10.46 -10.25
C TYR A 50 -11.14 9.44 -9.37
N THR A 51 -10.93 9.76 -8.09
CA THR A 51 -10.38 8.80 -7.13
C THR A 51 -11.29 7.58 -6.98
N LYS A 52 -12.61 7.78 -7.01
CA LYS A 52 -13.59 6.70 -6.92
C LYS A 52 -13.54 5.80 -8.17
N GLU A 53 -13.50 6.38 -9.36
CA GLU A 53 -13.40 5.63 -10.62
C GLU A 53 -12.11 4.81 -10.71
N PHE A 54 -10.97 5.40 -10.32
CA PHE A 54 -9.71 4.67 -10.20
C PHE A 54 -9.81 3.51 -9.20
N LEU A 55 -10.33 3.76 -8.01
CA LEU A 55 -10.50 2.69 -7.04
C LEU A 55 -11.42 1.59 -7.59
N LEU A 56 -12.40 1.91 -8.45
CA LEU A 56 -13.25 0.94 -9.12
C LEU A 56 -12.53 0.14 -10.22
N SER A 57 -11.53 0.69 -10.90
CA SER A 57 -10.76 -0.01 -11.93
C SER A 57 -9.76 -1.02 -11.36
N LEU A 58 -9.26 -0.79 -10.14
CA LEU A 58 -8.38 -1.74 -9.44
C LEU A 58 -9.08 -3.06 -9.11
N SER A 59 -8.36 -4.18 -9.17
CA SER A 59 -8.85 -5.44 -8.62
C SER A 59 -9.08 -5.34 -7.10
N ASN A 60 -9.93 -6.21 -6.55
CA ASN A 60 -10.14 -6.29 -5.09
C ASN A 60 -8.82 -6.51 -4.33
N LYS A 61 -7.88 -7.26 -4.92
CA LYS A 61 -6.56 -7.52 -4.34
C LYS A 61 -5.72 -6.26 -4.27
N GLU A 62 -5.66 -5.47 -5.35
CA GLU A 62 -4.89 -4.22 -5.40
C GLU A 62 -5.46 -3.16 -4.46
N ARG A 63 -6.80 -3.02 -4.38
CA ARG A 63 -7.45 -2.13 -3.42
C ARG A 63 -7.10 -2.49 -1.98
N LYS A 64 -7.18 -3.79 -1.64
CA LYS A 64 -6.79 -4.30 -0.31
C LYS A 64 -5.32 -4.01 -0.03
N GLN A 65 -4.45 -4.28 -1.01
CA GLN A 65 -3.02 -4.02 -0.87
C GLN A 65 -2.70 -2.53 -0.69
N LEU A 66 -3.33 -1.64 -1.46
CA LEU A 66 -3.17 -0.19 -1.33
C LEU A 66 -3.61 0.30 0.05
N SER A 67 -4.72 -0.22 0.56
CA SER A 67 -5.19 0.06 1.93
C SER A 67 -4.15 -0.36 2.97
N LEU A 68 -3.63 -1.58 2.88
CA LEU A 68 -2.59 -2.10 3.79
C LEU A 68 -1.29 -1.29 3.71
N ILE A 69 -0.89 -0.84 2.52
CA ILE A 69 0.28 0.03 2.34
C ILE A 69 0.08 1.36 3.05
N ASN A 70 -1.06 2.02 2.84
CA ASN A 70 -1.38 3.29 3.51
C ASN A 70 -1.41 3.12 5.04
N GLU A 71 -1.95 2.00 5.54
CA GLU A 71 -1.93 1.69 6.96
C GLU A 71 -0.51 1.43 7.49
N ALA A 72 0.32 0.70 6.75
CA ALA A 72 1.72 0.48 7.11
C ALA A 72 2.50 1.80 7.21
N LEU A 73 2.28 2.74 6.28
CA LEU A 73 2.87 4.09 6.33
C LEU A 73 2.43 4.84 7.61
N LYS A 74 1.12 4.81 7.94
CA LYS A 74 0.61 5.38 9.20
C LYS A 74 1.24 4.73 10.44
N ARG A 75 1.47 3.41 10.42
CA ARG A 75 2.17 2.71 11.51
C ARG A 75 3.62 3.13 11.63
N ILE A 76 4.30 3.47 10.53
CA ILE A 76 5.66 4.00 10.57
C ILE A 76 5.67 5.36 11.27
N GLU A 77 4.75 6.25 10.90
CA GLU A 77 4.59 7.58 11.49
C GLU A 77 4.25 7.51 12.98
N LYS A 78 3.34 6.61 13.36
CA LYS A 78 2.96 6.36 14.77
C LYS A 78 4.02 5.57 15.56
N GLY A 79 5.08 5.11 14.91
CA GLY A 79 6.15 4.35 15.55
C GLY A 79 5.85 2.87 15.82
N THR A 80 4.65 2.38 15.51
CA THR A 80 4.17 0.99 15.77
C THR A 80 4.45 0.00 14.63
N TYR A 81 5.09 0.44 13.55
CA TYR A 81 5.46 -0.45 12.44
C TYR A 81 6.42 -1.56 12.86
N GLY A 82 6.16 -2.77 12.35
CA GLY A 82 6.87 -4.00 12.72
C GLY A 82 6.25 -4.74 13.90
N ILE A 83 5.11 -4.28 14.44
CA ILE A 83 4.34 -4.99 15.47
C ILE A 83 3.08 -5.60 14.84
N CYS A 84 2.83 -6.87 15.16
CA CYS A 84 1.64 -7.61 14.73
C CYS A 84 0.39 -7.02 15.37
N GLN A 85 -0.62 -6.70 14.57
CA GLN A 85 -1.86 -6.11 15.07
C GLN A 85 -2.77 -7.09 15.82
N ARG A 86 -2.58 -8.41 15.65
CA ARG A 86 -3.38 -9.45 16.32
C ARG A 86 -2.77 -9.89 17.66
N CYS A 87 -1.49 -10.27 17.66
CA CYS A 87 -0.83 -10.80 18.87
C CYS A 87 0.13 -9.83 19.56
N THR A 88 0.33 -8.60 19.03
CA THR A 88 1.25 -7.58 19.56
C THR A 88 2.74 -7.97 19.59
N GLN A 89 3.11 -9.11 19.00
CA GLN A 89 4.51 -9.54 18.86
C GLN A 89 5.21 -8.87 17.67
N GLU A 90 6.54 -8.88 17.67
CA GLU A 90 7.32 -8.38 16.53
C GLU A 90 7.08 -9.22 15.26
N ILE A 91 6.92 -8.54 14.13
CA ILE A 91 6.87 -9.16 12.81
C ILE A 91 8.30 -9.44 12.36
N GLY A 92 8.59 -10.69 12.02
CA GLY A 92 9.93 -11.09 11.59
C GLY A 92 10.44 -10.28 10.39
N LYS A 93 11.71 -9.85 10.44
CA LYS A 93 12.32 -9.00 9.40
C LYS A 93 12.21 -9.61 8.00
N LYS A 94 12.42 -10.92 7.85
CA LYS A 94 12.27 -11.62 6.56
C LYS A 94 10.88 -11.43 5.96
N ARG A 95 9.84 -11.44 6.80
CA ARG A 95 8.46 -11.21 6.39
C ARG A 95 8.22 -9.75 5.98
N LEU A 96 8.75 -8.78 6.73
CA LEU A 96 8.67 -7.36 6.36
C LEU A 96 9.48 -7.04 5.09
N GLU A 97 10.56 -7.77 4.81
CA GLU A 97 11.31 -7.64 3.56
C GLU A 97 10.53 -8.16 2.36
N ALA A 98 9.79 -9.26 2.51
CA ALA A 98 8.96 -9.85 1.46
C ALA A 98 7.62 -9.12 1.27
N ILE A 99 6.96 -8.77 2.37
CA ILE A 99 5.61 -8.18 2.41
C ILE A 99 5.60 -7.02 3.42
N PRO A 100 6.16 -5.86 3.07
CA PRO A 100 6.30 -4.73 3.99
C PRO A 100 4.96 -4.14 4.46
N TRP A 101 3.86 -4.34 3.72
CA TRP A 101 2.55 -3.84 4.11
C TRP A 101 1.80 -4.76 5.09
N THR A 102 2.37 -5.92 5.46
CA THR A 102 1.65 -6.90 6.28
C THR A 102 1.28 -6.35 7.67
N PRO A 103 0.03 -6.52 8.14
CA PRO A 103 -0.37 -6.17 9.49
C PRO A 103 -0.01 -7.25 10.53
N TYR A 104 0.27 -8.47 10.06
CA TYR A 104 0.34 -9.66 10.91
C TYR A 104 1.71 -10.37 10.83
N CYS A 105 2.06 -11.08 11.90
CA CYS A 105 3.12 -12.07 11.87
C CYS A 105 2.68 -13.33 11.10
N ILE A 106 3.61 -14.23 10.79
CA ILE A 106 3.33 -15.45 10.02
C ILE A 106 2.26 -16.32 10.70
N ASN A 107 2.40 -16.60 12.00
CA ASN A 107 1.45 -17.42 12.75
C ASN A 107 0.02 -16.82 12.78
N CYS A 108 -0.10 -15.49 12.85
CA CYS A 108 -1.42 -14.84 12.82
C CYS A 108 -2.02 -14.77 11.41
N GLN A 109 -1.17 -14.72 10.39
CA GLN A 109 -1.60 -14.78 9.00
C GLN A 109 -2.11 -16.17 8.63
N GLU A 110 -1.41 -17.23 9.02
CA GLU A 110 -1.82 -18.62 8.76
C GLU A 110 -3.20 -18.90 9.37
N LYS A 111 -3.42 -18.47 10.62
CA LYS A 111 -4.73 -18.58 11.29
C LYS A 111 -5.85 -17.84 10.56
N GLU A 112 -5.56 -16.63 10.06
CA GLU A 112 -6.54 -15.86 9.29
C GLU A 112 -6.94 -16.58 7.99
N GLU A 113 -5.97 -17.22 7.32
CA GLU A 113 -6.19 -17.97 6.09
C GLU A 113 -6.97 -19.26 6.33
N GLU A 114 -6.71 -19.96 7.42
CA GLU A 114 -7.48 -21.12 7.88
C GLU A 114 -8.94 -20.74 8.22
N GLU A 115 -9.15 -19.62 8.92
CA GLU A 115 -10.48 -19.13 9.30
C GLU A 115 -11.30 -18.60 8.09
N SER A 116 -10.63 -18.22 7.00
CA SER A 116 -11.24 -17.63 5.80
C SER A 116 -11.44 -18.62 4.64
N SER A 117 -11.02 -19.88 4.82
CA SER A 117 -11.15 -20.97 3.85
C SER A 117 -12.43 -21.78 4.07
#